data_AF-A0A2E9QWN1-F1
#
_entry.id   AF-A0A2E9QWN1-F1
#
_cell.length_a   1.000
_cell.length_b   1.000
_cell.length_c   1.000
_cell.angle_alpha   90.00
_cell.angle_beta   90.00
_cell.angle_gamma   90.00
#
_symmetry.space_group_name_H-M   'P 1'
#
loop_
_entity.id
_entity.type
_entity.pdbx_description
1 polymer ?
#
loop_
_entity_poly.entity_id
_entity_poly.type
_entity_poly.pdbx_seq_one_letter_code
_entity_poly.pdbx_strand_id
1 'polypeptide(L)'
;MELKLIFWTYAQSVLTLCMLSAVYGIRQITLGQVEKHRKAMNLSGYLILFFVLSYAGKLFFFGRELLDTWESQYVVVLRIHEVFILGMLVTGGWARYLAYRWQVSGTTKQLFQKGTLHKQLGKAAQLCAIASWLTAGFVLYGMYQRL
;
A
#
# COMPACT_ATOMS: atom_id res chain seq x y z
N MET A 1 -9.95 -13.17 20.47
CA MET A 1 -8.83 -13.56 19.57
C MET A 1 -9.30 -13.64 18.12
N GLU A 2 -10.44 -14.29 17.86
CA GLU A 2 -10.98 -14.47 16.49
C GLU A 2 -11.28 -13.17 15.72
N LEU A 3 -11.90 -12.16 16.33
CA LEU A 3 -12.20 -10.88 15.65
C LEU A 3 -10.96 -10.15 15.13
N LYS A 4 -9.85 -10.21 15.88
CA LYS A 4 -8.58 -9.60 15.45
C LYS A 4 -8.04 -10.33 14.22
N LEU A 5 -8.07 -11.66 14.23
CA LEU A 5 -7.62 -12.46 13.11
C LEU A 5 -8.46 -12.23 11.85
N ILE A 6 -9.79 -12.19 11.99
CA ILE A 6 -10.72 -11.86 10.90
C ILE A 6 -10.36 -10.48 10.31
N PHE A 7 -10.11 -9.49 11.16
CA PHE A 7 -9.68 -8.16 10.72
C PHE A 7 -8.35 -8.22 9.94
N TRP A 8 -7.35 -8.96 10.42
CA TRP A 8 -6.04 -9.06 9.75
C TRP A 8 -6.10 -9.85 8.45
N THR A 9 -6.94 -10.88 8.36
CA THR A 9 -7.22 -11.61 7.11
C THR A 9 -7.93 -10.71 6.10
N TYR A 10 -8.89 -9.90 6.56
CA TYR A 10 -9.52 -8.88 5.74
C TYR A 10 -8.50 -7.84 5.25
N ALA A 11 -7.64 -7.33 6.14
CA ALA A 11 -6.57 -6.40 5.79
C ALA A 11 -5.63 -6.97 4.72
N GLN A 12 -5.22 -8.24 4.85
CA GLN A 12 -4.39 -8.91 3.85
C GLN A 12 -5.09 -9.02 2.50
N SER A 13 -6.41 -9.26 2.50
CA SER A 13 -7.22 -9.30 1.28
C SER A 13 -7.28 -7.94 0.59
N VAL A 14 -7.50 -6.86 1.36
CA VAL A 14 -7.47 -5.48 0.83
C VAL A 14 -6.10 -5.13 0.26
N LEU A 15 -5.02 -5.47 0.96
CA LEU A 15 -3.66 -5.25 0.48
C LEU A 15 -3.36 -6.04 -0.81
N THR A 16 -3.88 -7.26 -0.92
CA THR A 16 -3.81 -8.07 -2.15
C THR A 16 -4.50 -7.36 -3.32
N LEU A 17 -5.72 -6.84 -3.11
CA LEU A 17 -6.45 -6.08 -4.13
C LEU A 17 -5.72 -4.78 -4.52
N CYS A 18 -5.13 -4.08 -3.56
CA CYS A 18 -4.29 -2.90 -3.82
C CYS A 18 -3.11 -3.26 -4.75
N MET A 19 -2.42 -4.35 -4.45
CA MET A 19 -1.26 -4.84 -5.20
C MET A 19 -1.65 -5.31 -6.61
N LEU A 20 -2.73 -6.08 -6.74
CA LEU A 20 -3.25 -6.50 -8.06
C LEU A 20 -3.68 -5.30 -8.90
N SER A 21 -4.35 -4.31 -8.31
CA SER A 21 -4.73 -3.06 -8.99
C SER A 21 -3.51 -2.26 -9.44
N ALA A 22 -2.45 -2.22 -8.62
CA ALA A 22 -1.20 -1.55 -8.96
C ALA A 22 -0.51 -2.25 -10.15
N VAL A 23 -0.36 -3.57 -10.11
CA VAL A 23 0.22 -4.38 -11.20
C VAL A 23 -0.59 -4.24 -12.48
N TYR A 24 -1.92 -4.31 -12.39
CA TYR A 24 -2.81 -4.11 -13.52
C TYR A 24 -2.62 -2.71 -14.13
N GLY A 25 -2.62 -1.66 -13.30
CA GLY A 25 -2.43 -0.29 -13.77
C GLY A 25 -1.08 -0.08 -14.46
N ILE A 26 -0.01 -0.75 -14.01
CA ILE A 26 1.30 -0.70 -14.67
C ILE A 26 1.26 -1.37 -16.05
N ARG A 27 0.60 -2.53 -16.16
CA ARG A 27 0.39 -3.17 -17.46
C ARG A 27 -0.40 -2.27 -18.41
N GLN A 28 -1.41 -1.55 -17.92
CA GLN A 28 -2.18 -0.64 -18.76
C GLN A 28 -1.36 0.56 -19.26
N ILE A 29 -0.48 1.15 -18.44
CA ILE A 29 0.37 2.26 -18.91
C ILE A 29 1.43 1.79 -19.91
N THR A 30 1.95 0.56 -19.77
CA THR A 30 2.86 -0.03 -20.78
C THR A 30 2.17 -0.28 -22.11
N LEU A 31 0.85 -0.50 -22.10
CA LEU A 31 0.02 -0.64 -23.30
C LEU A 31 -0.48 0.71 -23.85
N GLY A 32 -0.04 1.84 -23.30
CA GLY A 32 -0.49 3.19 -23.69
C GLY A 32 -1.91 3.54 -23.23
N GLN A 33 -2.57 2.69 -22.42
CA GLN A 33 -3.94 2.88 -21.96
C GLN A 33 -3.98 3.75 -20.69
N VAL A 34 -3.70 5.05 -20.85
CA VAL A 34 -3.57 6.03 -19.74
C VAL A 34 -4.83 6.13 -18.89
N GLU A 35 -6.02 6.06 -19.49
CA GLU A 35 -7.29 6.14 -18.75
C GLU A 35 -7.48 4.95 -17.81
N LYS A 36 -7.22 3.72 -18.30
CA LYS A 36 -7.32 2.51 -17.48
C LYS A 36 -6.27 2.48 -16.37
N HIS A 37 -5.04 2.91 -16.68
CA HIS A 37 -4.01 3.12 -15.67
C HIS A 37 -4.50 4.05 -14.55
N ARG A 38 -5.07 5.21 -14.92
CA ARG A 38 -5.58 6.20 -13.95
C ARG A 38 -6.70 5.62 -13.08
N LYS A 39 -7.66 4.91 -13.68
CA LYS A 39 -8.75 4.23 -12.94
C LYS A 39 -8.20 3.23 -11.94
N ALA A 40 -7.23 2.40 -12.34
CA ALA A 40 -6.59 1.43 -11.47
C ALA A 40 -5.81 2.07 -10.32
N MET A 41 -5.05 3.15 -10.58
CA MET A 41 -4.34 3.89 -9.54
C MET A 41 -5.29 4.59 -8.56
N ASN A 42 -6.43 5.12 -9.04
CA ASN A 42 -7.46 5.69 -8.18
C ASN A 42 -8.10 4.63 -7.28
N LEU A 43 -8.45 3.47 -7.83
CA LEU A 43 -8.99 2.35 -7.06
C LEU A 43 -8.01 1.92 -5.96
N SER A 44 -6.74 1.70 -6.31
CA SER A 44 -5.68 1.37 -5.35
C SER A 44 -5.57 2.44 -4.26
N GLY A 45 -5.59 3.72 -4.62
CA GLY A 45 -5.57 4.84 -3.67
C GLY A 45 -6.79 4.84 -2.72
N TYR A 46 -7.99 4.56 -3.22
CA TYR A 46 -9.19 4.47 -2.39
C TYR A 46 -9.15 3.26 -1.45
N LEU A 47 -8.68 2.11 -1.91
CA LEU A 47 -8.50 0.91 -1.08
C LEU A 47 -7.50 1.17 0.05
N ILE A 48 -6.38 1.84 -0.25
CA ILE A 48 -5.39 2.25 0.77
C ILE A 48 -6.02 3.21 1.78
N LEU A 49 -6.73 4.25 1.32
CA LEU A 49 -7.39 5.19 2.21
C LEU A 49 -8.41 4.48 3.12
N PHE A 50 -9.22 3.60 2.53
CA PHE A 50 -10.18 2.79 3.27
C PHE A 50 -9.49 1.91 4.31
N PHE A 51 -8.38 1.26 3.94
CA PHE A 51 -7.58 0.46 4.88
C PHE A 51 -7.06 1.30 6.05
N VAL A 52 -6.51 2.49 5.79
CA VAL A 52 -6.01 3.39 6.84
C VAL A 52 -7.13 3.81 7.80
N LEU A 53 -8.28 4.19 7.26
CA LEU A 53 -9.45 4.56 8.08
C LEU A 53 -9.96 3.37 8.91
N SER A 54 -10.04 2.18 8.31
CA SER A 54 -10.42 0.95 8.97
C SER A 54 -9.44 0.57 10.09
N TYR A 55 -8.14 0.73 9.85
CA TYR A 55 -7.10 0.49 10.86
C TYR A 55 -7.18 1.50 12.02
N ALA A 56 -7.42 2.78 11.74
CA ALA A 56 -7.66 3.78 12.78
C ALA A 56 -8.90 3.42 13.62
N GLY A 57 -9.98 2.98 12.98
CA GLY A 57 -11.15 2.44 13.66
C GLY A 57 -10.81 1.22 14.52
N LYS A 58 -10.04 0.26 14.00
CA LYS A 58 -9.58 -0.89 14.76
C LYS A 58 -8.81 -0.47 16.00
N LEU A 59 -7.90 0.50 15.89
CA LEU A 59 -7.13 0.99 17.03
C LEU A 59 -8.03 1.64 18.09
N PHE A 60 -9.05 2.39 17.66
CA PHE A 60 -10.00 3.04 18.55
C PHE A 60 -10.87 2.03 19.31
N PHE A 61 -11.39 1.00 18.63
CA PHE A 61 -12.32 0.04 19.24
C PHE A 61 -11.65 -1.16 19.93
N PHE A 62 -10.55 -1.69 19.36
CA PHE A 62 -9.91 -2.93 19.81
C PHE A 62 -8.51 -2.74 20.39
N GLY A 63 -7.98 -1.51 20.36
CA GLY A 63 -6.65 -1.19 20.85
C GLY A 63 -5.50 -1.78 20.02
N ARG A 64 -4.29 -1.65 20.56
CA ARG A 64 -3.05 -2.17 19.96
C ARG A 64 -2.90 -3.67 20.22
N GLU A 65 -2.07 -4.32 19.41
CA GLU A 65 -1.67 -5.70 19.72
C GLU A 65 -0.69 -5.72 20.88
N LEU A 66 -0.84 -6.70 21.77
CA LEU A 66 0.11 -6.97 22.85
C LEU A 66 1.31 -7.68 22.23
N LEU A 67 2.34 -6.92 21.87
CA LEU A 67 3.54 -7.46 21.21
C LEU A 67 4.42 -8.27 22.17
N ASP A 68 4.22 -8.13 23.49
CA ASP A 68 5.04 -8.83 24.50
C ASP A 68 4.82 -10.36 24.48
N THR A 69 3.70 -10.82 23.91
CA THR A 69 3.40 -12.25 23.73
C THR A 69 3.86 -12.78 22.36
N TRP A 70 4.50 -11.94 21.55
CA TRP A 70 4.99 -12.32 20.23
C TRP A 70 6.42 -12.79 20.30
N GLU A 71 6.72 -13.87 19.58
CA GLU A 71 8.12 -14.23 19.34
C GLU A 71 8.83 -13.08 18.63
N SER A 72 10.06 -12.81 19.03
CA SER A 72 10.85 -11.66 18.58
C SER A 72 10.96 -11.58 17.05
N GLN A 73 11.05 -12.72 16.38
CA GLN A 73 11.08 -12.82 14.91
C GLN A 73 9.85 -12.20 14.25
N TYR A 74 8.65 -12.44 14.77
CA TYR A 74 7.41 -11.87 14.21
C TYR A 74 7.30 -10.38 14.48
N VAL A 75 7.83 -9.90 15.62
CA VAL A 75 7.89 -8.47 15.93
C VAL A 75 8.83 -7.75 14.96
N VAL A 76 10.00 -8.33 14.66
CA VAL A 76 10.94 -7.77 13.67
C VAL A 76 10.29 -7.69 12.29
N VAL A 77 9.63 -8.75 11.85
CA VAL A 77 8.93 -8.74 10.55
C VAL A 77 7.81 -7.70 10.53
N LEU A 78 7.08 -7.52 11.64
CA LEU A 78 6.07 -6.46 11.75
C LEU A 78 6.69 -5.07 11.61
N ARG A 79 7.83 -4.79 12.24
CA ARG A 79 8.51 -3.49 12.09
C ARG A 79 8.99 -3.26 10.65
N ILE A 80 9.54 -4.28 10.02
CA ILE A 80 9.93 -4.23 8.61
C ILE A 80 8.72 -3.96 7.72
N HIS A 81 7.59 -4.64 7.98
CA HIS A 81 6.32 -4.41 7.31
C HIS A 81 5.86 -2.94 7.43
N GLU A 82 5.88 -2.38 8.65
CA GLU A 82 5.51 -0.98 8.90
C GLU A 82 6.36 -0.01 8.09
N VAL A 83 7.67 -0.24 7.98
CA VAL A 83 8.58 0.56 7.15
C VAL A 83 8.21 0.48 5.67
N PHE A 84 7.88 -0.70 5.15
CA PHE A 84 7.45 -0.84 3.76
C PHE A 84 6.11 -0.16 3.49
N ILE A 85 5.14 -0.27 4.41
CA ILE A 85 3.86 0.45 4.30
C ILE A 85 4.11 1.96 4.27
N LEU A 86 4.94 2.48 5.19
CA LEU A 86 5.28 3.90 5.22
C LEU A 86 5.94 4.35 3.92
N GLY A 87 6.92 3.59 3.42
CA GLY A 87 7.59 3.85 2.15
C GLY A 87 6.62 3.87 0.97
N MET A 88 5.68 2.91 0.93
CA MET A 88 4.62 2.85 -0.08
C MET A 88 3.71 4.09 -0.02
N LEU A 89 3.27 4.48 1.17
CA LEU A 89 2.38 5.64 1.37
C LEU A 89 3.07 6.95 0.99
N VAL A 90 4.31 7.15 1.40
CA VAL A 90 5.09 8.36 1.10
C VAL A 90 5.34 8.47 -0.39
N THR A 91 5.90 7.43 -1.01
CA THR A 91 6.26 7.48 -2.44
C THR A 91 5.02 7.48 -3.35
N GLY A 92 3.98 6.70 -3.02
CA GLY A 92 2.70 6.68 -3.75
C GLY A 92 1.92 7.98 -3.59
N GLY A 93 1.88 8.54 -2.38
CA GLY A 93 1.28 9.85 -2.10
C GLY A 93 1.97 10.97 -2.87
N TRP A 94 3.30 10.97 -2.89
CA TRP A 94 4.08 11.95 -3.66
C TRP A 94 3.87 11.81 -5.17
N ALA A 95 3.83 10.57 -5.69
CA ALA A 95 3.52 10.32 -7.08
C ALA A 95 2.13 10.86 -7.47
N ARG A 96 1.12 10.66 -6.60
CA ARG A 96 -0.24 11.20 -6.78
C ARG A 96 -0.27 12.73 -6.72
N TYR A 97 0.45 13.34 -5.78
CA TYR A 97 0.58 14.78 -5.66
C TYR A 97 1.20 15.41 -6.93
N LEU A 98 2.27 14.82 -7.45
CA LEU A 98 2.89 15.26 -8.71
C LEU A 98 1.90 15.16 -9.88
N ALA A 99 1.17 14.04 -9.99
CA ALA A 99 0.18 13.85 -11.04
C ALA A 99 -0.96 14.89 -10.97
N TYR A 100 -1.42 15.24 -9.77
CA TYR A 100 -2.41 16.29 -9.56
C TYR A 100 -1.87 17.67 -9.95
N ARG A 101 -0.67 18.03 -9.49
CA ARG A 101 -0.01 19.30 -9.84
C ARG A 101 0.16 19.49 -11.34
N TRP A 102 0.44 18.42 -12.08
CA TRP A 102 0.58 18.50 -13.54
C TRP A 102 -0.74 18.71 -14.27
N GLN A 103 -1.83 18.10 -13.79
CA GLN A 103 -3.17 18.34 -14.35
C GLN A 103 -3.56 19.82 -14.23
N VAL A 104 -3.16 20.46 -13.13
CA VAL A 104 -3.48 21.88 -12.86
C VAL A 104 -2.55 22.85 -13.59
N SER A 105 -1.26 22.51 -13.78
CA SER A 105 -0.25 23.49 -14.24
C SER A 105 -0.15 23.66 -15.77
N GLY A 106 -0.71 22.77 -16.60
CA GLY A 106 -0.81 22.93 -18.06
C GLY A 106 0.49 23.06 -18.88
N THR A 107 1.68 23.04 -18.28
CA THR A 107 2.95 23.40 -18.97
C THR A 107 3.74 22.19 -19.49
N THR A 108 3.97 22.12 -20.80
CA THR A 108 4.49 20.96 -21.55
C THR A 108 5.98 20.63 -21.34
N LYS A 109 6.85 21.62 -21.09
CA LYS A 109 8.31 21.40 -20.98
C LYS A 109 8.77 20.85 -19.62
N GLN A 110 8.09 21.21 -18.52
CA GLN A 110 8.37 20.63 -17.19
C GLN A 110 7.89 19.18 -17.05
N LEU A 111 7.04 18.70 -17.97
CA LEU A 111 6.48 17.34 -17.93
C LEU A 111 7.53 16.24 -18.15
N PHE A 112 8.61 16.52 -18.90
CA PHE A 112 9.59 15.48 -19.29
C PHE A 112 10.53 15.08 -18.13
N GLN A 113 11.18 16.05 -17.47
CA GLN A 113 12.03 15.79 -16.29
C GLN A 113 11.20 15.37 -15.06
N LYS A 114 10.02 15.95 -14.85
CA LYS A 114 9.16 15.53 -13.73
C LYS A 114 8.54 14.14 -13.98
N GLY A 115 8.42 13.73 -15.24
CA GLY A 115 7.98 12.39 -15.65
C GLY A 115 8.90 11.25 -15.17
N THR A 116 10.22 11.46 -15.09
CA THR A 116 11.15 10.44 -14.58
C THR A 116 11.01 10.26 -13.08
N LEU A 117 10.86 11.36 -12.32
CA LEU A 117 10.65 11.31 -10.88
C LEU A 117 9.33 10.59 -10.51
N HIS A 118 8.22 10.89 -11.20
CA HIS A 118 6.96 10.18 -10.96
C HIS A 118 7.08 8.68 -11.26
N LYS A 119 7.81 8.30 -12.33
CA LYS A 119 8.09 6.89 -12.64
C LYS A 119 8.92 6.23 -11.54
N GLN A 120 9.96 6.90 -11.03
CA GLN A 120 10.79 6.38 -9.94
C GLN A 120 9.98 6.18 -8.65
N LEU A 121 9.17 7.18 -8.27
CA LEU A 121 8.30 7.10 -7.11
C LEU A 121 7.23 6.02 -7.25
N GLY A 122 6.63 5.87 -8.43
CA GLY A 122 5.69 4.79 -8.71
C GLY A 122 6.33 3.40 -8.60
N LYS A 123 7.56 3.24 -9.10
CA LYS A 123 8.32 1.99 -8.94
C LYS A 123 8.68 1.71 -7.48
N ALA A 124 9.13 2.71 -6.74
CA ALA A 124 9.42 2.58 -5.32
C ALA A 124 8.17 2.18 -4.54
N ALA A 125 7.03 2.83 -4.79
CA ALA A 125 5.75 2.50 -4.17
C ALA A 125 5.34 1.05 -4.45
N GLN A 126 5.55 0.57 -5.69
CA GLN A 126 5.25 -0.80 -6.07
C GLN A 126 6.14 -1.82 -5.35
N LEU A 127 7.45 -1.58 -5.29
CA LEU A 127 8.38 -2.47 -4.58
C LEU A 127 8.02 -2.55 -3.08
N CYS A 128 7.73 -1.40 -2.48
CA CYS A 128 7.24 -1.33 -1.11
C CYS A 128 5.90 -2.06 -0.94
N ALA A 129 4.97 -1.97 -1.89
CA ALA A 129 3.69 -2.67 -1.83
C ALA A 129 3.86 -4.19 -1.87
N ILE A 130 4.73 -4.70 -2.75
CA ILE A 130 5.04 -6.13 -2.85
C ILE A 130 5.70 -6.63 -1.56
N ALA A 131 6.70 -5.91 -1.07
CA ALA A 131 7.38 -6.25 0.18
C ALA A 131 6.42 -6.19 1.39
N SER A 132 5.53 -5.21 1.42
CA SER A 132 4.48 -5.11 2.44
C SER A 132 3.53 -6.29 2.40
N TRP A 133 3.10 -6.71 1.20
CA TRP A 133 2.20 -7.84 1.02
C TRP A 133 2.82 -9.17 1.48
N LEU A 134 4.09 -9.41 1.15
CA LEU A 134 4.84 -10.60 1.58
C LEU A 134 5.02 -10.63 3.10
N THR A 135 5.46 -9.52 3.68
CA THR A 135 5.67 -9.41 5.13
C THR A 135 4.36 -9.49 5.91
N ALA A 136 3.27 -8.94 5.40
CA ALA A 136 1.94 -9.08 6.00
C ALA A 136 1.44 -10.52 6.01
N GLY A 137 1.73 -11.30 4.95
CA GLY A 137 1.45 -12.73 4.93
C GLY A 137 2.18 -13.50 6.02
N PHE A 138 3.45 -13.15 6.27
CA PHE A 138 4.25 -13.76 7.34
C PHE A 138 3.77 -13.35 8.74
N VAL A 139 3.41 -12.08 8.93
CA VAL A 139 2.78 -11.60 10.18
C VAL A 139 1.49 -12.35 10.44
N LEU A 140 0.61 -12.46 9.44
CA LEU A 140 -0.67 -13.16 9.54
C LEU A 140 -0.47 -14.64 9.89
N TYR A 141 0.49 -15.31 9.24
CA TYR A 141 0.87 -16.67 9.56
C TYR A 141 1.29 -16.83 11.04
N GLY A 142 2.14 -15.93 11.54
CA GLY A 142 2.55 -15.91 12.95
C GLY A 142 1.39 -15.67 13.92
N MET A 143 0.31 -15.00 13.48
CA MET A 143 -0.91 -14.86 14.27
C MET A 143 -1.74 -16.15 14.28
N TYR A 144 -1.85 -16.85 13.15
CA TYR A 144 -2.56 -18.13 13.06
C TYR A 144 -1.92 -19.23 13.89
N GLN A 145 -0.59 -19.25 14.00
CA GLN A 145 0.12 -20.23 14.84
C GLN A 145 -0.18 -20.11 16.34
N ARG A 146 -0.78 -19.01 16.79
CA ARG A 146 -1.05 -18.71 18.21
C ARG A 146 -2.52 -18.76 18.57
N LEU A 147 -3.36 -19.23 17.64
CA LEU A 147 -4.70 -19.70 17.95
C LEU A 147 -4.61 -21.01 18.74
#